data_AF-A0A2H0VBZ1-F1
#
_entry.id   AF-A0A2H0VBZ1-F1
#
_cell.length_a   1.000
_cell.length_b   1.000
_cell.length_c   1.000
_cell.angle_alpha   90.00
_cell.angle_beta   90.00
_cell.angle_gamma   90.00
#
_symmetry.space_group_name_H-M   'P 1'
#
loop_
_entity.id
_entity.type
_entity.pdbx_description
1 polymer ?
#
loop_
_entity_poly.entity_id
_entity_poly.type
_entity_poly.pdbx_seq_one_letter_code
_entity_poly.pdbx_strand_id
1 'polypeptide(L)'
;MKYIIYLLAIIFLAGVNVGVFSYFKILGVGPNLFLLFVFFAATEKYSDDYLFLAFISGVFLDFFTGAFFGTFTLPILFSSFLLRIIMSNWVLLFEVNWKNLIILMTAFFTSVYIFAWLVSLATFKFGWNFQQIGFGVFTWKFVVVIIYNLLLLYPVYLFVLLLKKINRNFVPQNRNF
;
A
#
# COMPACT_ATOMS: atom_id res chain seq x y z
N MET A 1 21.61 4.64 3.23
CA MET A 1 21.36 4.80 1.77
C MET A 1 20.07 4.13 1.32
N LYS A 2 19.79 2.87 1.71
CA LYS A 2 18.53 2.15 1.40
C LYS A 2 17.24 2.97 1.58
N TYR A 3 17.06 3.61 2.74
CA TYR A 3 15.87 4.43 3.02
C TYR A 3 15.73 5.67 2.13
N ILE A 4 16.85 6.24 1.65
CA ILE A 4 16.83 7.38 0.71
C ILE A 4 16.27 6.90 -0.64
N ILE A 5 16.70 5.72 -1.11
CA ILE A 5 16.18 5.12 -2.35
C ILE A 5 14.68 4.88 -2.23
N TYR A 6 14.22 4.38 -1.09
CA TYR A 6 12.79 4.18 -0.83
C TYR A 6 12.00 5.49 -0.76
N LEU A 7 12.55 6.53 -0.13
CA LEU A 7 11.93 7.83 -0.09
C LEU A 7 11.80 8.43 -1.50
N LEU A 8 12.86 8.32 -2.32
CA LEU A 8 12.82 8.73 -3.73
C LEU A 8 11.79 7.93 -4.53
N ALA A 9 11.67 6.62 -4.29
CA ALA A 9 10.66 5.79 -4.91
C ALA A 9 9.23 6.24 -4.55
N ILE A 10 8.99 6.59 -3.28
CA ILE A 10 7.70 7.11 -2.83
C ILE A 10 7.40 8.46 -3.48
N ILE A 11 8.38 9.37 -3.56
CA ILE A 11 8.22 10.66 -4.27
C ILE A 11 7.90 10.44 -5.75
N PHE A 12 8.58 9.49 -6.40
CA PHE A 12 8.29 9.14 -7.80
C PHE A 12 6.87 8.58 -7.95
N LEU A 13 6.47 7.62 -7.10
CA LEU A 13 5.12 7.07 -7.10
C LEU A 13 4.07 8.15 -6.80
N ALA A 14 4.36 9.10 -5.93
CA ALA A 14 3.52 10.27 -5.70
C ALA A 14 3.35 11.10 -6.96
N GLY A 15 4.45 11.44 -7.64
CA GLY A 15 4.43 12.18 -8.90
C GLY A 15 3.63 11.46 -9.97
N VAL A 16 3.76 10.13 -10.09
CA VAL A 16 2.98 9.34 -11.06
C VAL A 16 1.49 9.29 -10.66
N ASN A 17 1.18 9.12 -9.37
CA ASN A 17 -0.20 9.02 -8.90
C ASN A 17 -0.95 10.35 -9.05
N VAL A 18 -0.33 11.47 -8.67
CA VAL A 18 -0.92 12.82 -8.77
C VAL A 18 -0.83 13.38 -10.19
N GLY A 19 0.27 13.12 -10.89
CA GLY A 19 0.53 13.67 -12.22
C GLY A 19 -0.15 12.88 -13.33
N VAL A 20 0.15 11.58 -13.46
CA VAL A 20 -0.34 10.77 -14.59
C VAL A 20 -1.75 10.25 -14.31
N PHE A 21 -1.93 9.58 -13.18
CA PHE A 21 -3.18 8.89 -12.89
C PHE A 21 -4.35 9.80 -12.50
N SER A 22 -4.10 11.09 -12.26
CA SER A 22 -5.15 12.08 -12.12
C SER A 22 -5.96 12.28 -13.42
N TYR A 23 -5.34 12.06 -14.60
CA TYR A 23 -6.00 12.13 -15.91
C TYR A 23 -6.70 10.82 -16.31
N PHE A 24 -6.31 9.69 -15.74
CA PHE A 24 -6.85 8.36 -16.07
C PHE A 24 -7.85 7.85 -15.01
N LYS A 25 -8.62 8.73 -14.38
CA LYS A 25 -9.61 8.30 -13.38
C LYS A 25 -10.75 7.52 -14.04
N ILE A 26 -11.04 6.33 -13.55
CA ILE A 26 -12.20 5.53 -13.96
C ILE A 26 -13.29 5.75 -12.91
N LEU A 27 -14.45 6.29 -13.31
CA LEU A 27 -15.56 6.61 -12.40
C LEU A 27 -15.13 7.52 -11.22
N GLY A 28 -14.20 8.45 -11.47
CA GLY A 28 -13.66 9.36 -10.46
C GLY A 28 -12.67 8.70 -9.49
N VAL A 29 -12.25 7.47 -9.74
CA VAL A 29 -11.31 6.71 -8.91
C VAL A 29 -9.99 6.51 -9.66
N GLY A 30 -8.88 6.84 -9.01
CA GLY A 30 -7.54 6.52 -9.47
C GLY A 30 -7.00 5.24 -8.79
N PRO A 31 -5.94 4.64 -9.34
CA PRO A 31 -5.21 3.57 -8.67
C PRO A 31 -4.50 4.09 -7.41
N ASN A 32 -4.15 3.19 -6.51
CA ASN A 32 -3.38 3.54 -5.33
C ASN A 32 -2.03 2.82 -5.38
N LEU A 33 -1.09 3.45 -6.09
CA LEU A 33 0.25 2.90 -6.28
C LEU A 33 1.00 2.68 -4.96
N PHE A 34 0.73 3.51 -3.95
CA PHE A 34 1.32 3.35 -2.63
C PHE A 34 0.88 2.07 -1.95
N LEU A 35 -0.42 1.75 -2.00
CA LEU A 35 -0.94 0.49 -1.45
C LEU A 35 -0.37 -0.72 -2.17
N LEU A 36 -0.30 -0.69 -3.50
CA LEU A 36 0.34 -1.77 -4.27
C LEU A 36 1.82 -1.93 -3.91
N PHE A 37 2.53 -0.81 -3.78
CA PHE A 37 3.95 -0.82 -3.44
C PHE A 37 4.21 -1.43 -2.06
N VAL A 38 3.43 -1.02 -1.06
CA VAL A 38 3.49 -1.57 0.30
C VAL A 38 3.06 -3.04 0.31
N PHE A 39 2.01 -3.41 -0.44
CA PHE A 39 1.56 -4.79 -0.58
C PHE A 39 2.71 -5.70 -1.03
N PHE A 40 3.40 -5.34 -2.12
CA PHE A 40 4.52 -6.14 -2.61
C PHE A 40 5.69 -6.18 -1.63
N ALA A 41 6.04 -5.06 -1.02
CA ALA A 41 7.09 -5.01 -0.01
C ALA A 41 6.79 -5.93 1.18
N ALA A 42 5.53 -5.97 1.63
CA ALA A 42 5.09 -6.79 2.76
C ALA A 42 5.02 -8.28 2.41
N THR A 43 4.73 -8.62 1.14
CA THR A 43 4.80 -10.02 0.66
C THR A 43 6.22 -10.57 0.54
N GLU A 44 7.23 -9.71 0.57
CA GLU A 44 8.62 -10.12 0.45
C GLU A 44 9.15 -10.69 1.78
N LYS A 45 9.70 -11.90 1.75
CA LYS A 45 10.04 -12.68 2.96
C LYS A 45 11.17 -12.13 3.85
N TYR A 46 12.05 -11.27 3.34
CA TYR A 46 13.40 -11.09 3.93
C TYR A 46 13.75 -9.67 4.42
N SER A 47 12.80 -8.74 4.44
CA SER A 47 13.09 -7.34 4.82
C SER A 47 11.99 -6.80 5.70
N ASP A 48 12.32 -6.17 6.83
CA ASP A 48 11.34 -5.46 7.67
C ASP A 48 11.07 -4.02 7.20
N ASP A 49 11.74 -3.64 6.13
CA ASP A 49 11.61 -2.35 5.45
C ASP A 49 10.20 -2.07 4.94
N TYR A 50 9.35 -3.09 4.81
CA TYR A 50 7.94 -2.91 4.49
C TYR A 50 7.23 -2.01 5.52
N LEU A 51 7.63 -2.02 6.80
CA LEU A 51 7.05 -1.14 7.81
C LEU A 51 7.42 0.33 7.58
N PHE A 52 8.68 0.59 7.19
CA PHE A 52 9.11 1.94 6.81
C PHE A 52 8.35 2.42 5.57
N LEU A 53 8.22 1.56 4.56
CA LEU A 53 7.46 1.86 3.35
C LEU A 53 5.97 2.10 3.64
N ALA A 54 5.36 1.27 4.50
CA ALA A 54 3.99 1.40 4.96
C ALA A 54 3.78 2.73 5.70
N PHE A 55 4.68 3.07 6.63
CA PHE A 55 4.63 4.32 7.38
C PHE A 55 4.69 5.53 6.44
N ILE A 56 5.75 5.66 5.63
CA ILE A 56 5.93 6.85 4.77
C ILE A 56 4.81 6.96 3.72
N SER A 57 4.41 5.83 3.13
CA SER A 57 3.28 5.79 2.18
C SER A 57 1.97 6.23 2.82
N GLY A 58 1.72 5.80 4.06
CA GLY A 58 0.56 6.20 4.84
C GLY A 58 0.57 7.69 5.18
N VAL A 59 1.71 8.21 5.64
CA VAL A 59 1.85 9.64 5.96
C VAL A 59 1.62 10.50 4.73
N PHE A 60 2.11 10.05 3.58
CA PHE A 60 1.85 10.72 2.31
C PHE A 60 0.37 10.71 1.93
N LEU A 61 -0.32 9.59 2.12
CA LEU A 61 -1.77 9.48 1.85
C LEU A 61 -2.60 10.35 2.81
N ASP A 62 -2.25 10.38 4.10
CA ASP A 62 -2.89 11.26 5.08
C ASP A 62 -2.77 12.72 4.64
N PHE A 63 -1.56 13.16 4.28
CA PHE A 63 -1.30 14.52 3.81
C PHE A 63 -2.02 14.83 2.49
N PHE A 64 -1.92 13.94 1.50
CA PHE A 64 -2.49 14.13 0.17
C PHE A 64 -4.02 14.21 0.18
N THR A 65 -4.67 13.43 1.05
CA THR A 65 -6.13 13.43 1.18
C THR A 65 -6.64 14.51 2.13
N GLY A 66 -5.75 15.22 2.84
CA GLY A 66 -6.13 16.15 3.91
C GLY A 66 -6.81 15.45 5.08
N ALA A 67 -6.56 14.16 5.28
CA ALA A 67 -7.08 13.39 6.38
C ALA A 67 -6.27 13.63 7.67
N PHE A 68 -6.82 13.24 8.80
CA PHE A 68 -6.08 13.27 10.06
C PHE A 68 -4.89 12.30 10.00
N PHE A 69 -3.79 12.67 10.66
CA PHE A 69 -2.61 11.81 10.73
C PHE A 69 -2.96 10.45 11.37
N GLY A 70 -2.76 9.37 10.64
CA GLY A 70 -3.12 8.02 11.09
C GLY A 70 -4.34 7.42 10.40
N THR A 71 -5.15 8.20 9.66
CA THR A 71 -6.31 7.68 8.93
C THR A 71 -5.94 6.61 7.91
N PHE A 72 -4.81 6.77 7.22
CA PHE A 72 -4.23 5.79 6.30
C PHE A 72 -2.96 5.18 6.88
N THR A 73 -2.14 5.94 7.62
CA THR A 73 -0.90 5.42 8.20
C THR A 73 -1.11 4.21 9.11
N LEU A 74 -2.06 4.27 10.05
CA LEU A 74 -2.29 3.17 10.98
C LEU A 74 -2.88 1.94 10.27
N PRO A 75 -3.92 2.06 9.41
CA PRO A 75 -4.43 0.92 8.66
C PRO A 75 -3.38 0.25 7.78
N ILE A 76 -2.56 1.03 7.06
CA ILE A 76 -1.55 0.47 6.14
C ILE A 76 -0.48 -0.29 6.93
N LEU A 77 0.00 0.27 8.05
CA LEU A 77 0.92 -0.44 8.94
C LEU A 77 0.30 -1.75 9.44
N PHE A 78 -0.91 -1.68 9.99
CA PHE A 78 -1.59 -2.85 10.54
C PHE A 78 -1.85 -3.94 9.49
N SER A 79 -2.42 -3.59 8.34
CA SER A 79 -2.69 -4.53 7.26
C SER A 79 -1.41 -5.10 6.66
N SER A 80 -0.32 -4.31 6.58
CA SER A 80 0.97 -4.80 6.07
C SER A 80 1.63 -5.78 7.03
N PHE A 81 1.49 -5.54 8.34
CA PHE A 81 1.94 -6.42 9.39
C PHE A 81 1.16 -7.75 9.37
N LEU A 82 -0.17 -7.70 9.28
CA LEU A 82 -0.99 -8.91 9.12
C LEU A 82 -0.63 -9.69 7.86
N LEU A 83 -0.45 -8.99 6.74
CA LEU A 83 -0.02 -9.62 5.48
C LEU A 83 1.34 -10.31 5.65
N ARG A 84 2.29 -9.68 6.36
CA ARG A 84 3.59 -10.30 6.64
C ARG A 84 3.46 -11.54 7.51
N ILE A 85 2.61 -11.54 8.55
CA ILE A 85 2.34 -12.73 9.38
C ILE A 85 1.76 -13.87 8.53
N ILE A 86 0.79 -13.55 7.67
CA ILE A 86 0.22 -14.54 6.74
C ILE A 86 1.32 -15.07 5.83
N MET A 87 2.16 -14.20 5.25
CA MET A 87 3.22 -14.61 4.33
C MET A 87 4.38 -15.35 5.00
N SER A 88 4.67 -15.10 6.28
CA SER A 88 5.69 -15.86 7.02
C SER A 88 5.21 -17.25 7.40
N ASN A 89 3.93 -17.38 7.76
CA ASN A 89 3.39 -18.62 8.33
C ASN A 89 2.71 -19.52 7.28
N TRP A 90 2.05 -18.95 6.26
CA TRP A 90 1.24 -19.70 5.28
C TRP A 90 1.97 -20.01 3.96
N VAL A 91 3.08 -19.35 3.64
CA VAL A 91 3.83 -19.66 2.39
C VAL A 91 4.47 -21.05 2.44
N LEU A 92 4.54 -21.70 3.61
CA LEU A 92 4.92 -23.11 3.70
C LEU A 92 3.80 -24.06 3.26
N LEU A 93 2.55 -23.60 3.19
CA LEU A 93 1.38 -24.44 2.89
C LEU A 93 0.78 -24.19 1.50
N PHE A 94 1.01 -23.01 0.90
CA PHE A 94 0.48 -22.66 -0.43
C PHE A 94 1.57 -22.10 -1.33
N GLU A 95 1.74 -22.71 -2.52
CA GLU A 95 2.50 -22.09 -3.60
C GLU A 95 1.85 -20.75 -3.98
N VAL A 96 2.67 -19.70 -4.13
CA VAL A 96 2.19 -18.37 -4.51
C VAL A 96 1.80 -18.38 -5.99
N ASN A 97 0.54 -18.72 -6.27
CA ASN A 97 -0.08 -18.60 -7.58
C ASN A 97 -0.73 -17.21 -7.73
N TRP A 98 -0.94 -16.76 -8.98
CA TRP A 98 -1.62 -15.51 -9.31
C TRP A 98 -2.99 -15.38 -8.63
N LYS A 99 -3.74 -16.48 -8.53
CA LYS A 99 -5.04 -16.50 -7.83
C LYS A 99 -4.90 -16.13 -6.35
N ASN A 100 -3.90 -16.70 -5.66
CA ASN A 100 -3.63 -16.41 -4.25
C ASN A 100 -3.17 -14.96 -4.08
N LEU A 101 -2.40 -14.43 -5.02
CA LEU A 101 -1.95 -13.04 -5.01
C LEU A 101 -3.15 -12.08 -5.14
N ILE A 102 -4.10 -12.34 -6.03
CA ILE A 102 -5.34 -11.55 -6.16
C ILE A 102 -6.13 -11.57 -4.84
N ILE A 103 -6.30 -12.75 -4.22
CA ILE A 103 -7.02 -12.90 -2.95
C ILE A 103 -6.32 -12.10 -1.85
N LEU A 104 -5.00 -12.24 -1.72
CA LEU A 104 -4.20 -11.51 -0.73
C LEU A 104 -4.25 -10.01 -0.94
N MET A 105 -4.17 -9.54 -2.19
CA MET A 105 -4.29 -8.13 -2.50
C MET A 105 -5.68 -7.61 -2.13
N THR A 106 -6.72 -8.33 -2.52
CA THR A 106 -8.11 -7.98 -2.20
C THR A 106 -8.31 -7.91 -0.69
N ALA A 107 -7.83 -8.90 0.07
CA ALA A 107 -7.92 -8.92 1.51
C ALA A 107 -7.12 -7.77 2.17
N PHE A 108 -5.91 -7.51 1.68
CA PHE A 108 -5.07 -6.41 2.16
C PHE A 108 -5.76 -5.05 1.96
N PHE A 109 -6.27 -4.78 0.75
CA PHE A 109 -6.97 -3.54 0.43
C PHE A 109 -8.25 -3.44 1.27
N THR A 110 -9.06 -4.50 1.31
CA THR A 110 -10.29 -4.54 2.14
C THR A 110 -9.96 -4.18 3.59
N SER A 111 -8.91 -4.77 4.16
CA SER A 111 -8.47 -4.48 5.52
C SER A 111 -8.09 -3.00 5.69
N VAL A 112 -7.24 -2.45 4.83
CA VAL A 112 -6.83 -1.03 4.91
C VAL A 112 -8.04 -0.12 4.88
N TYR A 113 -8.95 -0.35 3.94
CA TYR A 113 -10.12 0.48 3.74
C TYR A 113 -11.12 0.37 4.90
N ILE A 114 -11.38 -0.84 5.44
CA ILE A 114 -12.23 -1.03 6.62
C ILE A 114 -11.63 -0.32 7.84
N PHE A 115 -10.32 -0.48 8.07
CA PHE A 115 -9.65 0.15 9.20
C PHE A 115 -9.61 1.68 9.05
N ALA A 116 -9.38 2.21 7.85
CA ALA A 116 -9.43 3.65 7.60
C ALA A 116 -10.83 4.23 7.89
N TRP A 117 -11.88 3.49 7.54
CA TRP A 117 -13.25 3.85 7.90
C TRP A 117 -13.47 3.84 9.42
N LEU A 118 -13.00 2.82 10.14
CA LEU A 118 -13.07 2.76 11.60
C LEU A 118 -12.31 3.91 12.28
N VAL A 119 -11.11 4.24 11.80
CA VAL A 119 -10.34 5.40 12.30
C VAL A 119 -11.10 6.69 12.05
N SER A 120 -11.70 6.84 10.86
CA SER A 120 -12.50 8.02 10.52
C SER A 120 -13.73 8.19 11.43
N LEU A 121 -14.39 7.09 11.81
CA LEU A 121 -15.48 7.10 12.80
C LEU A 121 -14.99 7.50 14.19
N ALA A 122 -13.83 6.99 14.61
CA ALA A 122 -13.24 7.36 15.90
C ALA A 122 -12.89 8.85 15.95
N THR A 123 -12.30 9.41 14.88
CA THR A 123 -11.95 10.84 14.80
C THR A 123 -13.18 11.74 14.76
N PHE A 124 -14.30 11.27 14.18
CA PHE A 124 -15.57 12.01 14.18
C PHE A 124 -16.07 12.28 15.60
N LYS A 125 -15.92 11.31 16.53
CA LYS A 125 -16.29 11.48 17.94
C LYS A 125 -15.53 12.62 18.63
N PHE A 126 -14.33 12.96 18.14
CA PHE A 126 -13.49 14.04 18.68
C PHE A 126 -13.72 15.40 18.01
N GLY A 127 -14.74 15.53 17.14
CA GLY A 127 -15.10 16.80 16.49
C GLY A 127 -14.12 17.22 15.39
N TRP A 128 -13.24 16.32 14.95
CA TRP A 128 -12.33 16.56 13.85
C TRP A 128 -13.07 16.34 12.53
N ASN A 129 -13.69 17.41 12.02
CA ASN A 129 -14.49 17.42 10.79
C ASN A 129 -13.62 17.40 9.52
N PHE A 130 -12.76 16.38 9.38
CA PHE A 130 -12.09 16.09 8.11
C PHE A 130 -13.03 15.30 7.20
N GLN A 131 -12.82 15.38 5.87
CA GLN A 131 -13.71 14.83 4.85
C GLN A 131 -14.20 13.42 5.20
N GLN A 132 -15.49 13.31 5.53
CA GLN A 132 -16.10 12.03 5.83
C GLN A 132 -16.14 11.17 4.57
N ILE A 133 -15.44 10.04 4.60
CA ILE A 133 -15.57 9.02 3.57
C ILE A 133 -16.89 8.28 3.83
N GLY A 134 -17.95 8.66 3.13
CA GLY A 134 -19.25 8.00 3.22
C GLY A 134 -19.19 6.53 2.78
N PHE A 135 -19.84 5.64 3.55
CA PHE A 135 -19.81 4.18 3.33
C PHE A 135 -20.38 3.74 1.97
N GLY A 136 -21.37 4.45 1.41
CA GLY A 136 -21.91 4.14 0.07
C GLY A 136 -20.97 4.52 -1.08
N VAL A 137 -20.16 5.57 -0.89
CA VAL A 137 -19.11 5.97 -1.85
C VAL A 137 -17.99 4.93 -1.86
N PHE A 138 -17.81 4.22 -0.74
CA PHE A 138 -16.79 3.23 -0.54
C PHE A 138 -17.06 1.94 -1.33
N THR A 139 -18.26 1.37 -1.31
CA THR A 139 -18.52 0.02 -1.85
C THR A 139 -18.37 -0.10 -3.37
N TRP A 140 -18.97 0.81 -4.16
CA TRP A 140 -18.84 0.75 -5.63
C TRP A 140 -17.45 1.17 -6.10
N LYS A 141 -16.89 2.23 -5.50
CA LYS A 141 -15.53 2.68 -5.84
C LYS A 141 -14.47 1.64 -5.46
N PHE A 142 -14.70 0.86 -4.40
CA PHE A 142 -13.78 -0.19 -3.97
C PHE A 142 -13.59 -1.28 -5.04
N VAL A 143 -14.65 -1.72 -5.71
CA VAL A 143 -14.54 -2.69 -6.81
C VAL A 143 -13.70 -2.12 -7.95
N VAL A 144 -13.93 -0.85 -8.31
CA VAL A 144 -13.15 -0.14 -9.34
C VAL A 144 -11.67 -0.03 -8.91
N VAL A 145 -11.40 0.30 -7.64
CA VAL A 145 -10.04 0.32 -7.08
C VAL A 145 -9.39 -1.04 -7.25
N ILE A 146 -10.04 -2.14 -6.87
CA ILE A 146 -9.46 -3.49 -7.00
C ILE A 146 -9.10 -3.77 -8.46
N ILE A 147 -10.06 -3.60 -9.38
CA ILE A 147 -9.84 -3.86 -10.81
C ILE A 147 -8.68 -3.01 -11.34
N TYR A 148 -8.64 -1.74 -10.97
CA TYR A 148 -7.60 -0.84 -11.46
C TYR A 148 -6.21 -1.21 -10.91
N ASN A 149 -6.13 -1.57 -9.63
CA ASN A 149 -4.89 -2.01 -9.03
C ASN A 149 -4.46 -3.41 -9.53
N LEU A 150 -5.40 -4.28 -9.93
CA LEU A 150 -5.07 -5.53 -10.62
C LEU A 150 -4.38 -5.29 -11.96
N LEU A 151 -4.83 -4.31 -12.75
CA LEU A 151 -4.20 -3.95 -14.03
C LEU A 151 -2.76 -3.43 -13.82
N LEU A 152 -2.53 -2.70 -12.73
CA LEU A 152 -1.22 -2.13 -12.40
C LEU A 152 -0.36 -3.04 -11.53
N LEU A 153 -0.86 -4.23 -11.19
CA LEU A 153 -0.19 -5.17 -10.31
C LEU A 153 1.18 -5.57 -10.86
N TYR A 154 1.23 -5.96 -12.14
CA TYR A 154 2.47 -6.38 -12.79
C TYR A 154 3.48 -5.23 -12.97
N PRO A 155 3.09 -4.03 -13.47
CA PRO A 155 3.99 -2.87 -13.52
C PRO A 155 4.60 -2.51 -12.15
N VAL A 156 3.79 -2.48 -11.08
CA VAL A 156 4.29 -2.13 -9.75
C VAL A 156 5.20 -3.23 -9.19
N TYR A 157 4.90 -4.50 -9.47
CA TYR A 157 5.79 -5.62 -9.12
C TYR A 157 7.19 -5.47 -9.75
N LEU A 158 7.25 -5.16 -11.06
CA LEU A 158 8.51 -4.94 -11.75
C LEU A 158 9.29 -3.76 -11.15
N PHE A 159 8.58 -2.70 -10.76
CA PHE A 159 9.18 -1.55 -10.09
C PHE A 159 9.81 -1.92 -8.74
N VAL A 160 9.12 -2.72 -7.92
CA VAL A 160 9.65 -3.23 -6.64
C VAL A 160 10.91 -4.07 -6.86
N LEU A 161 10.91 -4.96 -7.86
CA LEU A 161 12.08 -5.76 -8.22
C LEU A 161 13.27 -4.90 -8.66
N LEU A 162 13.00 -3.85 -9.46
CA LEU A 162 14.02 -2.90 -9.90
C LEU A 162 14.64 -2.16 -8.71
N LEU A 163 13.82 -1.65 -7.78
CA LEU A 163 14.30 -1.01 -6.56
C LEU A 163 15.16 -1.93 -5.71
N LYS A 164 14.77 -3.20 -5.60
CA LYS A 164 15.55 -4.21 -4.90
C LYS A 164 16.90 -4.44 -5.56
N LYS A 165 16.94 -4.54 -6.89
CA LYS A 165 18.20 -4.70 -7.65
C LYS A 165 19.11 -3.49 -7.43
N ILE A 166 18.58 -2.27 -7.52
CA ILE A 166 19.31 -1.03 -7.25
C ILE A 166 19.87 -1.08 -5.82
N ASN A 167 19.02 -1.34 -4.83
CA ASN A 167 19.44 -1.32 -3.44
C ASN A 167 20.51 -2.37 -3.10
N ARG A 168 20.47 -3.55 -3.73
CA ARG A 168 21.54 -4.57 -3.59
C ARG A 168 22.89 -4.11 -4.13
N ASN A 169 22.91 -3.31 -5.19
CA ASN A 169 24.15 -2.78 -5.76
C ASN A 169 24.79 -1.71 -4.86
N PHE A 170 23.98 -0.94 -4.12
CA PHE A 170 24.46 0.13 -3.24
C PHE A 170 24.74 -0.35 -1.81
N VAL A 171 24.09 -1.44 -1.37
CA VAL A 171 24.27 -2.02 -0.04
C VAL A 171 24.53 -3.51 -0.23
N PRO A 172 25.80 -3.94 -0.41
CA PRO A 172 26.12 -5.35 -0.45
C PRO A 172 25.67 -6.00 0.86
N GLN A 173 24.75 -6.95 0.75
CA GLN A 173 24.28 -7.70 1.91
C GLN A 173 25.44 -8.56 2.41
N ASN A 174 26.01 -8.21 3.57
CA ASN A 174 26.79 -9.17 4.35
C ASN A 174 25.82 -10.29 4.75
N ARG A 175 25.77 -11.34 3.93
CA ARG A 175 25.00 -12.55 4.20
C ARG A 175 25.74 -13.38 5.25
N ASN A 176 25.67 -12.94 6.49
CA ASN A 176 26.06 -13.74 7.64
C ASN A 176 24.81 -14.03 8.45
N PHE A 177 23.97 -14.96 7.99
CA PHE A 177 23.05 -15.79 8.78
C PHE A 177 22.58 -16.96 7.90
#